data_AF-A0A7C9ETB3-F1
#
_entry.id   AF-A0A7C9ETB3-F1
#
_cell.length_a   1.000
_cell.length_b   1.000
_cell.length_c   1.000
_cell.angle_alpha   90.00
_cell.angle_beta   90.00
_cell.angle_gamma   90.00
#
_symmetry.space_group_name_H-M   'P 1'
#
loop_
_entity.id
_entity.type
_entity.pdbx_description
1 polymer ?
#
loop_
_entity_poly.entity_id
_entity_poly.type
_entity_poly.pdbx_seq_one_letter_code
_entity_poly.pdbx_strand_id
1 'polypeptide(L)'
;LMRLDLLEASVQTIYVTVWASPNVPLHLGKIENADETLRKHAGVRLQPPISTDRHSEMGNWTEREFKVTGNSWDVNSSDISVAGFGWLSLGLKGRATLKLWTYDSVEVVLREPLVLDRAPFLERPGFWLPQTIS
;
A
#
# COMPACT_ATOMS: atom_id res chain seq x y z
N LEU A 1 -10.82 3.74 -1.05
CA LEU A 1 -10.65 3.53 0.41
C LEU A 1 -9.34 4.12 0.94
N MET A 2 -8.20 3.74 0.36
CA MET A 2 -6.90 4.35 0.67
C MET A 2 -6.00 4.35 -0.57
N ARG A 3 -4.95 5.16 -0.58
CA ARG A 3 -3.86 5.14 -1.57
C ARG A 3 -2.53 5.25 -0.83
N LEU A 4 -1.52 4.48 -1.24
CA LEU A 4 -0.16 4.62 -0.75
C LEU A 4 0.74 5.04 -1.92
N ASP A 5 1.38 6.20 -1.78
CA ASP A 5 2.35 6.72 -2.73
C ASP A 5 3.77 6.54 -2.16
N LEU A 6 4.69 5.99 -2.96
CA LEU A 6 6.12 5.97 -2.66
C LEU A 6 6.79 7.18 -3.27
N LEU A 7 7.11 8.18 -2.46
CA LEU A 7 7.66 9.45 -2.94
C LEU A 7 9.15 9.35 -3.22
N GLU A 8 9.90 8.77 -2.27
CA GLU A 8 11.35 8.64 -2.35
C GLU A 8 11.79 7.37 -1.62
N ALA A 9 12.83 6.71 -2.11
CA ALA A 9 13.53 5.65 -1.41
C ALA A 9 15.04 5.75 -1.64
N SER A 10 15.83 5.48 -0.61
CA SER A 10 17.30 5.38 -0.72
C SER A 10 17.76 4.06 -1.34
N VAL A 11 16.82 3.21 -1.75
CA VAL A 11 17.01 1.87 -2.29
C VAL A 11 16.16 1.71 -3.54
N GLN A 12 16.53 0.77 -4.40
CA GLN A 12 15.83 0.53 -5.67
C GLN A 12 14.49 -0.19 -5.49
N THR A 13 14.23 -0.78 -4.33
CA THR A 13 13.05 -1.61 -4.08
C THR A 13 12.56 -1.41 -2.65
N ILE A 14 11.28 -1.64 -2.43
CA ILE A 14 10.64 -1.74 -1.12
C ILE A 14 9.57 -2.83 -1.23
N TYR A 15 9.39 -3.63 -0.20
CA TYR A 15 8.27 -4.56 -0.10
C TYR A 15 7.14 -3.92 0.71
N VAL A 16 5.93 -4.04 0.17
CA VAL A 16 4.70 -3.64 0.84
C VAL A 16 3.79 -4.85 0.88
N THR A 17 3.66 -5.47 2.05
CA THR A 17 2.73 -6.56 2.28
C THR A 17 1.39 -6.01 2.76
N VAL A 18 0.32 -6.25 2.00
CA VAL A 18 -1.02 -5.76 2.34
C VAL A 18 -1.77 -6.82 3.14
N TRP A 19 -2.13 -6.47 4.37
CA TRP A 19 -2.97 -7.29 5.23
C TRP A 19 -4.37 -6.68 5.28
N ALA A 20 -5.26 -7.16 4.41
CA ALA A 20 -6.62 -6.66 4.27
C ALA A 20 -7.57 -7.79 3.86
N SER A 21 -8.87 -7.48 3.76
CA SER A 21 -9.86 -8.41 3.21
C SER A 21 -9.51 -8.80 1.78
N PRO A 22 -9.56 -10.10 1.40
CA PRO A 22 -9.27 -10.56 0.05
C PRO A 22 -10.29 -10.05 -0.99
N ASN A 23 -11.42 -9.51 -0.53
CA ASN A 23 -12.47 -8.97 -1.40
C ASN A 23 -12.21 -7.50 -1.78
N VAL A 24 -11.16 -6.87 -1.25
CA VAL A 24 -10.80 -5.49 -1.61
C VAL A 24 -9.75 -5.52 -2.72
N PRO A 25 -10.08 -5.03 -3.93
CA PRO A 25 -9.13 -5.06 -5.04
C PRO A 25 -7.98 -4.09 -4.79
N LEU A 26 -6.78 -4.49 -5.22
CA LEU A 26 -5.58 -3.67 -5.19
C LEU A 26 -5.25 -3.21 -6.61
N HIS A 27 -4.93 -1.92 -6.74
CA HIS A 27 -4.57 -1.31 -8.01
C HIS A 27 -3.18 -0.70 -7.90
N LEU A 28 -2.25 -1.17 -8.73
CA LEU A 28 -0.91 -0.61 -8.84
C LEU A 28 -0.85 0.36 -10.02
N GLY A 29 -0.21 1.51 -9.82
CA GLY A 29 -0.11 2.55 -10.84
C GLY A 29 0.97 3.56 -10.50
N LYS A 30 1.14 4.55 -11.40
CA LYS A 30 2.08 5.65 -11.20
C LYS A 30 1.41 6.82 -10.49
N ILE A 31 2.17 7.53 -9.67
CA ILE A 31 1.68 8.67 -8.87
C ILE A 31 1.16 9.78 -9.79
N GLU A 32 1.83 10.03 -10.91
CA GLU A 32 1.46 11.08 -11.88
C GLU A 32 0.00 10.98 -12.37
N ASN A 33 -0.55 9.76 -12.43
CA ASN A 33 -1.90 9.49 -12.93
C ASN A 33 -2.90 9.21 -11.79
N ALA A 34 -2.46 9.20 -10.53
CA ALA A 34 -3.26 8.68 -9.43
C ALA A 34 -4.52 9.51 -9.16
N ASP A 35 -4.42 10.84 -9.21
CA ASP A 35 -5.56 11.74 -8.99
C ASP A 35 -6.57 11.70 -10.14
N GLU A 36 -6.08 11.61 -11.38
CA GLU A 36 -6.95 11.40 -12.54
C GLU A 36 -7.68 10.07 -12.47
N THR A 37 -6.97 9.01 -12.07
CA THR A 37 -7.54 7.67 -11.91
C THR A 37 -8.63 7.67 -10.84
N LEU A 38 -8.38 8.30 -9.69
CA LEU A 38 -9.37 8.44 -8.63
C LEU A 38 -10.61 9.18 -9.13
N ARG A 39 -10.42 10.37 -9.74
CA ARG A 39 -11.51 11.20 -10.25
C ARG A 39 -12.37 10.48 -11.30
N LYS A 40 -11.76 9.73 -12.22
CA LYS A 40 -12.48 9.06 -13.31
C LYS A 40 -13.13 7.74 -12.91
N HIS A 41 -12.64 7.09 -11.85
CA HIS A 41 -12.97 5.69 -11.59
C HIS A 41 -13.48 5.38 -10.18
N ALA A 42 -13.43 6.31 -9.24
CA ALA A 42 -14.06 6.15 -7.93
C ALA A 42 -15.54 5.83 -8.05
N GLY A 43 -16.01 4.77 -7.39
CA GLY A 43 -17.40 4.34 -7.47
C GLY A 43 -17.75 3.54 -8.73
N VAL A 44 -16.85 3.46 -9.71
CA VAL A 44 -17.06 2.75 -10.99
C VAL A 44 -16.13 1.55 -11.12
N ARG A 45 -14.81 1.79 -11.23
CA ARG A 45 -13.80 0.72 -11.30
C ARG A 45 -13.01 0.59 -10.00
N LEU A 46 -12.80 1.70 -9.31
CA LEU A 46 -12.25 1.72 -7.96
C LEU A 46 -13.41 1.55 -6.98
N GLN A 47 -13.73 0.30 -6.69
CA GLN A 47 -14.74 -0.10 -5.73
C GLN A 47 -14.12 -0.99 -4.66
N PRO A 48 -14.55 -0.88 -3.39
CA PRO A 48 -15.54 0.06 -2.85
C PRO A 48 -15.03 1.52 -2.73
N PRO A 49 -15.93 2.52 -2.61
CA PRO A 49 -17.40 2.44 -2.49
C PRO A 49 -18.10 2.01 -3.79
N ILE A 50 -19.32 1.48 -3.70
CA ILE A 50 -20.12 1.06 -4.86
C ILE A 50 -20.96 2.27 -5.29
N SER A 51 -20.75 2.76 -6.52
CA SER A 51 -21.30 3.99 -7.11
C SER A 51 -20.58 5.30 -6.77
N THR A 52 -20.74 6.26 -7.68
CA THR A 52 -20.27 7.65 -7.53
C THR A 52 -21.00 8.39 -6.42
N ASP A 53 -22.27 8.08 -6.19
CA ASP A 53 -23.09 8.73 -5.15
C ASP A 53 -22.52 8.38 -3.77
N ARG A 54 -22.27 7.08 -3.52
CA ARG A 54 -21.62 6.63 -2.28
C ARG A 54 -20.22 7.18 -2.10
N HIS A 55 -19.49 7.43 -3.20
CA HIS A 55 -18.19 8.10 -3.14
C HIS A 55 -18.32 9.58 -2.76
N SER A 56 -19.33 10.28 -3.27
CA SER A 56 -19.57 11.70 -2.97
C SER A 56 -19.95 11.96 -1.51
N GLU A 57 -20.53 10.96 -0.84
CA GLU A 57 -20.85 11.00 0.58
C GLU A 57 -19.64 10.79 1.50
N MET A 58 -18.48 10.42 0.94
CA MET A 58 -17.28 10.19 1.74
C MET A 58 -16.68 11.52 2.22
N GLY A 59 -15.96 11.48 3.34
CA GLY A 59 -15.33 12.65 3.95
C GLY A 59 -14.21 13.25 3.11
N ASN A 60 -13.41 14.12 3.72
CA ASN A 60 -12.31 14.75 2.99
C ASN A 60 -11.20 13.74 2.72
N TRP A 61 -10.76 13.67 1.47
CA TRP A 61 -9.60 12.87 1.07
C TRP A 61 -8.33 13.60 1.49
N THR A 62 -7.64 13.09 2.50
CA THR A 62 -6.48 13.75 3.14
C THR A 62 -5.25 12.84 3.14
N GLU A 63 -4.08 13.46 3.13
CA GLU A 63 -2.80 12.78 3.16
C GLU A 63 -2.12 12.78 4.55
N ARG A 64 -1.30 11.76 4.77
CA ARG A 64 -0.35 11.68 5.89
C ARG A 64 1.00 11.17 5.35
N GLU A 65 2.07 11.88 5.67
CA GLU A 65 3.43 11.50 5.28
C GLU A 65 4.08 10.63 6.35
N PHE A 66 4.76 9.56 5.92
CA PHE A 66 5.50 8.65 6.77
C PHE A 66 6.93 8.53 6.28
N LYS A 67 7.89 8.71 7.19
CA LYS A 67 9.31 8.45 6.95
C LYS A 67 9.66 7.16 7.67
N VAL A 68 10.00 6.13 6.90
CA VAL A 68 10.28 4.79 7.41
C VAL A 68 11.73 4.42 7.14
N THR A 69 12.30 3.64 8.06
CA THR A 69 13.66 3.12 7.93
C THR A 69 13.66 1.64 8.24
N GLY A 70 14.57 0.91 7.63
CA GLY A 70 14.72 -0.52 7.80
C GLY A 70 16.14 -0.98 7.50
N ASN A 71 16.53 -2.12 8.05
CA ASN A 71 17.90 -2.63 7.96
C ASN A 71 17.99 -4.06 7.38
N SER A 72 16.85 -4.67 7.03
CA SER A 72 16.76 -6.05 6.60
C SER A 72 15.68 -6.25 5.54
N TRP A 73 15.87 -7.27 4.72
CA TRP A 73 14.83 -7.81 3.84
C TRP A 73 14.10 -8.98 4.48
N ASP A 74 14.73 -9.66 5.44
CA ASP A 74 14.16 -10.84 6.08
C ASP A 74 13.11 -10.50 7.16
N VAL A 75 13.09 -9.25 7.61
CA VAL A 75 12.13 -8.77 8.61
C VAL A 75 11.48 -7.46 8.21
N ASN A 76 10.17 -7.36 8.45
CA ASN A 76 9.43 -6.12 8.28
C ASN A 76 9.93 -5.07 9.28
N SER A 77 10.00 -3.82 8.81
CA SER A 77 10.55 -2.69 9.56
C SER A 77 9.47 -1.87 10.28
N SER A 78 8.27 -1.77 9.71
CA SER A 78 7.15 -1.08 10.34
C SER A 78 5.81 -1.49 9.70
N ASP A 79 4.73 -1.30 10.46
CA ASP A 79 3.36 -1.39 9.94
C ASP A 79 2.70 -0.01 9.89
N ILE A 80 2.02 0.30 8.80
CA ILE A 80 1.04 1.39 8.73
C ILE A 80 -0.35 0.77 8.91
N SER A 81 -0.91 0.91 10.10
CA SER A 81 -2.26 0.44 10.45
C SER A 81 -3.32 1.45 10.00
N VAL A 82 -4.36 0.98 9.31
CA VAL A 82 -5.45 1.80 8.79
C VAL A 82 -6.77 1.25 9.32
N ALA A 83 -7.45 2.04 10.16
CA ALA A 83 -8.66 1.60 10.86
C ALA A 83 -9.74 1.11 9.88
N GLY A 84 -10.33 -0.06 10.18
CA GLY A 84 -11.37 -0.69 9.36
C GLY A 84 -10.91 -1.33 8.03
N PHE A 85 -9.68 -1.08 7.59
CA PHE A 85 -9.11 -1.70 6.38
C PHE A 85 -8.18 -2.87 6.72
N GLY A 86 -7.27 -2.66 7.67
CA GLY A 86 -6.18 -3.59 7.98
C GLY A 86 -4.86 -2.85 8.14
N TRP A 87 -3.77 -3.38 7.60
CA TRP A 87 -2.48 -2.69 7.65
C TRP A 87 -1.57 -3.00 6.44
N LEU A 88 -0.58 -2.13 6.25
CA LEU A 88 0.50 -2.31 5.30
C LEU A 88 1.78 -2.59 6.08
N SER A 89 2.42 -3.73 5.83
CA SER A 89 3.72 -4.05 6.42
C SER A 89 4.84 -3.74 5.43
N LEU A 90 5.86 -3.01 5.90
CA LEU A 90 6.91 -2.45 5.07
C LEU A 90 8.23 -3.18 5.32
N GLY A 91 8.80 -3.78 4.28
CA GLY A 91 10.12 -4.39 4.28
C GLY A 91 11.09 -3.58 3.43
N LEU A 92 12.17 -3.07 4.02
CA LEU A 92 13.22 -2.33 3.31
C LEU A 92 14.57 -2.40 4.03
N LYS A 93 15.66 -2.32 3.26
CA LYS A 93 17.01 -2.09 3.78
C LYS A 93 17.50 -0.69 3.43
N GLY A 94 16.88 0.33 4.00
CA GLY A 94 17.19 1.72 3.72
C GLY A 94 16.19 2.67 4.35
N ARG A 95 15.92 3.79 3.66
CA ARG A 95 14.94 4.79 4.06
C ARG A 95 13.95 5.00 2.93
N ALA A 96 12.69 5.27 3.27
CA ALA A 96 11.68 5.66 2.31
C ALA A 96 10.74 6.72 2.89
N THR A 97 10.22 7.57 2.01
CA THR A 97 9.15 8.51 2.31
C THR A 97 7.90 8.08 1.56
N LEU A 98 6.86 7.78 2.31
CA LEU A 98 5.57 7.33 1.84
C LEU A 98 4.51 8.39 2.13
N LYS A 99 3.51 8.50 1.27
CA LYS A 99 2.32 9.31 1.53
C LYS A 99 1.08 8.42 1.46
N LEU A 100 0.38 8.30 2.57
CA LEU A 100 -0.88 7.57 2.62
C LEU A 100 -2.04 8.54 2.55
N TRP A 101 -2.94 8.31 1.61
CA TRP A 101 -4.20 9.03 1.47
C TRP A 101 -5.35 8.17 1.95
N THR A 102 -6.25 8.76 2.71
CA THR A 102 -7.51 8.16 3.14
C THR A 102 -8.49 9.26 3.51
N TYR A 103 -9.69 8.89 3.97
CA TYR A 103 -10.65 9.86 4.45
C TYR A 103 -10.27 10.37 5.85
N ASP A 104 -10.48 11.66 6.11
CA ASP A 104 -10.13 12.37 7.35
C ASP A 104 -10.60 11.66 8.64
N SER A 105 -11.79 11.08 8.61
CA SER A 105 -12.38 10.28 9.70
C SER A 105 -11.67 8.94 9.97
N VAL A 106 -10.79 8.48 9.08
CA VAL A 106 -10.08 7.21 9.22
C VAL A 106 -8.77 7.42 9.97
N GLU A 107 -8.63 6.74 11.10
CA GLU A 107 -7.39 6.73 11.88
C GLU A 107 -6.31 5.91 11.17
N VAL A 108 -5.08 6.45 11.18
CA VAL A 108 -3.88 5.81 10.63
C VAL A 108 -2.75 5.94 11.63
N VAL A 109 -2.10 4.82 11.94
CA VAL A 109 -1.05 4.74 12.97
C VAL A 109 0.16 3.99 12.40
N LEU A 110 1.34 4.58 12.58
CA LEU A 110 2.60 3.87 12.39
C LEU A 110 2.93 3.10 13.67
N ARG A 111 3.21 1.81 13.55
CA ARG A 111 3.49 0.93 14.70
C ARG A 111 4.59 -0.09 14.38
N GLU A 112 5.04 -0.79 15.41
CA GLU A 112 5.90 -1.96 15.26
C GLU A 112 5.19 -3.07 14.47
N PRO A 113 5.92 -3.81 13.61
CA PRO A 113 5.33 -4.83 12.77
C PRO A 113 4.83 -6.02 13.59
N LEU A 114 3.59 -6.44 13.36
CA LEU A 114 3.02 -7.60 14.06
C LEU A 114 3.46 -8.95 13.49
N VAL A 115 3.93 -8.95 12.24
CA VAL A 115 4.37 -10.16 11.53
C VAL A 115 5.77 -9.90 11.00
N LEU A 116 6.77 -10.47 11.67
CA LEU A 116 8.17 -10.15 11.43
C LEU A 116 8.82 -11.02 10.36
N ASP A 117 8.53 -12.33 10.35
CA ASP A 117 9.37 -13.36 9.72
C ASP A 117 8.71 -14.04 8.50
N ARG A 118 7.73 -13.37 7.86
CA ARG A 118 7.06 -13.92 6.68
C ARG A 118 7.77 -13.61 5.37
N ALA A 119 8.81 -12.78 5.36
CA ALA A 119 9.55 -12.42 4.15
C ALA A 119 10.02 -13.66 3.35
N PRO A 120 10.61 -14.72 3.94
CA PRO A 120 11.01 -15.92 3.17
C PRO A 120 9.84 -16.69 2.52
N PHE A 121 8.61 -16.50 3.00
CA PHE A 121 7.42 -17.13 2.45
C PHE A 121 6.73 -16.26 1.39
N LEU A 122 6.75 -14.94 1.58
CA LEU A 122 6.08 -13.96 0.72
C LEU A 122 6.98 -13.49 -0.43
N GLU A 123 8.28 -13.38 -0.20
CA GLU A 123 9.32 -12.94 -1.14
C GLU A 123 10.02 -14.13 -1.80
N ARG A 124 9.31 -15.27 -1.94
CA ARG A 124 9.79 -16.32 -2.82
C ARG A 124 9.89 -15.72 -4.22
N PRO A 125 11.01 -15.90 -4.94
CA PRO A 125 11.11 -15.49 -6.33
C PRO A 125 9.94 -16.09 -7.12
N GLY A 126 8.92 -15.27 -7.38
CA GLY A 126 7.73 -15.66 -8.10
C GLY A 126 8.08 -15.79 -9.58
N PHE A 127 8.34 -17.02 -10.01
CA PHE A 127 8.15 -17.51 -11.38
C PHE A 127 8.81 -16.71 -12.51
N TRP A 128 10.13 -16.60 -12.49
CA TRP A 128 10.86 -16.69 -13.76
C TRP A 128 10.93 -18.18 -14.08
N LEU A 129 10.01 -18.69 -14.92
CA LEU A 129 10.41 -19.85 -15.72
C LEU A 129 11.67 -19.37 -16.46
N PRO A 130 12.83 -20.05 -16.33
CA PRO A 130 13.80 -19.92 -17.39
C PRO A 130 13.02 -20.26 -18.66
N GLN A 131 13.07 -19.41 -19.68
CA GLN A 131 12.79 -19.86 -21.04
C GLN A 131 13.85 -20.92 -21.33
N THR A 132 13.64 -22.14 -20.84
CA THR A 132 14.31 -23.32 -21.34
C THR A 132 13.82 -23.46 -22.77
N ILE A 133 14.72 -23.07 -23.65
CA ILE A 133 14.74 -23.33 -25.09
C ILE A 133 14.19 -24.74 -25.36
N SER A 134 13.16 -24.82 -26.20
CA SER A 134 12.86 -25.97 -27.06
C SER A 134 12.27 -25.48 -28.36
#